data_AF-A0A4Q6AQM6-F1
#
_entry.id   AF-A0A4Q6AQM6-F1
#
_cell.length_a   1.000
_cell.length_b   1.000
_cell.length_c   1.000
_cell.angle_alpha   90.00
_cell.angle_beta   90.00
_cell.angle_gamma   90.00
#
_symmetry.space_group_name_H-M   'P 1'
#
loop_
_entity.id
_entity.type
_entity.pdbx_description
1 polymer ?
#
loop_
_entity_poly.entity_id
_entity_poly.type
_entity_poly.pdbx_seq_one_letter_code
_entity_poly.pdbx_strand_id
1 'polypeptide(L)' 'MTNSPWGASAPIDPKKGFRIHFIVYVFAIPVSWLVWYFTDRTYPWPLWSTFAWGVGVLFHYLGVFVFKKRNNH' A
#
# COMPACT_ATOMS: atom_id res chain seq x y z
N MET A 1 27.96 15.85 24.17
CA MET A 1 27.49 16.65 23.01
C MET A 1 27.44 15.67 21.84
N THR A 2 26.31 15.02 21.55
CA THR A 2 25.17 15.62 20.85
C THR A 2 23.83 15.22 21.49
N ASN A 3 23.01 16.21 21.85
CA ASN A 3 21.63 16.01 22.29
C ASN A 3 20.72 16.41 21.12
N SER A 4 20.12 15.44 20.42
CA SER A 4 18.96 15.69 19.58
C SER A 4 17.70 15.64 20.46
N PRO A 5 16.92 16.73 20.60
CA PRO A 5 15.68 16.72 21.39
C PRO A 5 14.56 15.85 20.78
N TRP A 6 14.79 15.33 19.57
CA TRP A 6 13.81 14.67 18.71
C TRP A 6 14.29 13.28 18.25
N GLY A 7 15.09 12.60 19.07
CA GLY A 7 15.74 11.32 18.74
C GLY A 7 14.88 10.06 18.92
N ALA A 8 13.57 10.18 19.08
CA ALA A 8 12.70 9.01 19.16
C ALA A 8 12.27 8.59 17.75
N SER A 9 13.05 7.72 17.12
CA SER A 9 12.58 6.94 15.97
C SER A 9 11.43 6.06 16.46
N ALA A 10 10.20 6.57 16.43
CA ALA A 10 9.01 5.78 16.72
C ALA A 10 9.11 4.50 15.88
N PRO A 11 8.90 3.30 16.46
CA PRO A 11 8.98 2.07 15.69
C PRO A 11 7.96 2.15 14.56
N ILE A 12 8.42 2.40 13.34
CA ILE A 12 7.57 2.41 12.16
C ILE A 12 7.27 0.94 11.91
N ASP A 13 6.11 0.45 12.36
CA ASP A 13 5.70 -0.92 12.09
C ASP A 13 5.33 -1.04 10.61
N PRO A 14 6.15 -1.71 9.77
CA PRO A 14 5.87 -1.85 8.35
C PRO A 14 4.58 -2.61 8.08
N LYS A 15 4.07 -3.40 9.06
CA LYS A 15 2.76 -4.05 8.96
C LYS A 15 1.62 -3.04 8.94
N LYS A 16 1.75 -1.92 9.64
CA LYS A 16 0.73 -0.86 9.68
C LYS A 16 0.63 -0.16 8.32
N GLY A 17 1.78 0.11 7.69
CA GLY A 17 1.85 0.65 6.32
C GLY A 17 1.21 -0.26 5.28
N PHE A 18 1.51 -1.57 5.35
CA PHE A 18 0.87 -2.59 4.50
C PHE A 18 -0.64 -2.63 4.68
N ARG A 19 -1.13 -2.68 5.92
CA ARG A 19 -2.56 -2.80 6.21
C ARG A 19 -3.37 -1.62 5.68
N ILE A 20 -2.84 -0.40 5.79
CA ILE A 20 -3.52 0.79 5.26
C ILE A 20 -3.60 0.72 3.73
N HIS A 21 -2.48 0.47 3.05
CA HIS A 21 -2.48 0.38 1.59
C HIS A 21 -3.38 -0.74 1.07
N PHE A 22 -3.39 -1.89 1.75
CA PHE A 22 -4.26 -3.01 1.39
C PHE A 22 -5.74 -2.68 1.56
N ILE A 23 -6.13 -2.07 2.69
CA ILE A 23 -7.53 -1.65 2.92
C ILE A 23 -7.95 -0.61 1.88
N VAL A 24 -7.13 0.42 1.65
CA VAL A 24 -7.42 1.44 0.65
C VAL A 24 -7.55 0.80 -0.73
N TYR A 25 -6.70 -0.15 -1.10
CA TYR A 25 -6.82 -0.90 -2.36
C TYR A 25 -8.16 -1.64 -2.45
N VAL A 26 -8.54 -2.40 -1.43
CA VAL A 26 -9.79 -3.19 -1.43
C VAL A 26 -11.04 -2.30 -1.57
N PHE A 27 -11.05 -1.08 -1.04
CA PHE A 27 -12.19 -0.17 -1.15
C PHE A 27 -12.12 0.74 -2.37
N ALA A 28 -10.96 1.32 -2.68
CA ALA A 28 -10.81 2.29 -3.76
C ALA A 28 -10.98 1.67 -5.14
N ILE A 29 -10.53 0.42 -5.34
CA ILE A 29 -10.70 -0.28 -6.62
C ILE A 29 -12.18 -0.44 -6.97
N PRO A 30 -13.03 -1.13 -6.19
CA PRO A 30 -14.44 -1.31 -6.56
C PRO A 30 -15.20 0.01 -6.65
N VAL A 31 -14.89 1.01 -5.82
CA VAL A 31 -15.49 2.35 -5.95
C VAL A 31 -15.11 3.01 -7.28
N SER A 32 -13.85 2.91 -7.69
CA SER A 32 -13.38 3.48 -8.98
C SER A 32 -14.03 2.78 -10.17
N TRP A 33 -14.17 1.45 -10.10
CA TRP A 33 -14.89 0.66 -11.10
C TRP A 33 -16.39 0.99 -11.14
N LEU A 34 -17.02 1.25 -9.99
CA LEU A 34 -18.41 1.72 -9.93
C LEU A 34 -18.55 3.09 -10.60
N VAL A 35 -17.70 4.05 -10.26
CA VAL A 35 -17.71 5.40 -10.88
C VAL A 35 -17.56 5.29 -12.39
N TRP A 36 -16.59 4.51 -12.86
CA TRP A 36 -16.41 4.27 -14.30
C TRP A 36 -17.64 3.63 -14.96
N TYR A 37 -18.26 2.64 -14.29
CA TYR A 37 -19.45 1.97 -14.80
C TYR A 37 -20.65 2.92 -14.96
N PHE A 38 -20.82 3.87 -14.03
CA PHE A 38 -21.95 4.80 -14.00
C PHE A 38 -21.73 6.11 -14.74
N THR A 39 -20.49 6.52 -15.02
CA THR A 39 -20.20 7.81 -15.67
C THR A 39 -19.90 7.65 -17.14
N ASP A 40 -18.74 7.09 -17.50
CA ASP A 40 -18.29 7.02 -18.89
C ASP A 40 -17.44 5.78 -19.13
N ARG A 41 -17.93 4.91 -20.02
CA ARG A 41 -17.33 3.60 -20.32
C ARG A 41 -16.40 3.64 -21.54
N THR A 42 -16.18 4.81 -22.13
CA THR A 42 -15.34 4.99 -23.33
C THR A 42 -13.86 4.66 -23.08
N TYR A 43 -13.34 4.95 -21.89
CA TYR A 43 -11.96 4.65 -21.52
C TYR A 43 -11.87 4.02 -20.11
N PRO A 44 -11.41 2.76 -19.97
CA PRO A 44 -11.32 2.06 -18.69
C PRO A 44 -10.12 2.53 -17.85
N TRP A 45 -10.16 3.78 -17.42
CA TRP A 45 -9.14 4.36 -16.54
C TRP A 45 -8.93 3.60 -15.21
N PRO A 46 -9.92 2.91 -14.59
CA PRO A 46 -9.65 2.15 -13.37
C PRO A 46 -8.69 0.98 -13.59
N LEU A 47 -8.54 0.50 -14.83
CA LEU A 47 -7.71 -0.65 -15.17
C LEU A 47 -6.23 -0.38 -14.84
N TRP A 48 -5.68 0.74 -15.32
CA TRP A 48 -4.28 1.09 -15.05
C TRP A 48 -4.07 1.47 -13.58
N SER A 49 -5.05 2.10 -12.94
CA SER A 49 -5.01 2.41 -11.51
C SER A 49 -4.94 1.13 -10.67
N THR A 50 -5.77 0.13 -11.01
CA THR A 50 -5.77 -1.19 -10.37
C THR A 50 -4.41 -1.86 -10.52
N PHE A 51 -3.83 -1.82 -11.73
CA PHE A 51 -2.55 -2.47 -12.01
C PHE A 51 -1.38 -1.81 -11.26
N ALA A 52 -1.26 -0.48 -11.34
CA ALA A 52 -0.20 0.28 -10.69
C ALA A 52 -0.23 0.12 -9.16
N TRP A 53 -1.42 0.19 -8.56
CA TRP A 53 -1.59 0.00 -7.13
C TRP A 53 -1.39 -1.46 -6.70
N GLY A 54 -1.84 -2.42 -7.51
CA GLY A 54 -1.64 -3.85 -7.23
C GLY A 54 -0.15 -4.21 -7.12
N VAL A 55 0.68 -3.63 -8.00
CA VAL A 55 2.14 -3.77 -7.93
C VAL A 55 2.69 -3.18 -6.63
N GLY A 56 2.24 -1.98 -6.24
CA GLY A 56 2.64 -1.35 -4.97
C GLY A 56 2.32 -2.20 -3.74
N VAL A 57 1.10 -2.73 -3.66
CA VAL A 57 0.67 -3.65 -2.58
C VAL A 57 1.49 -4.92 -2.58
N LEU A 58 1.80 -5.49 -3.74
CA LEU A 58 2.65 -6.69 -3.87
C LEU A 58 4.05 -6.43 -3.33
N PHE A 59 4.71 -5.33 -3.72
CA PHE A 59 6.02 -4.97 -3.18
C PHE A 59 5.97 -4.74 -1.66
N HIS A 60 4.88 -4.18 -1.15
CA HIS A 60 4.70 -3.99 0.28
C HIS A 60 4.49 -5.31 1.03
N TYR A 61 3.78 -6.27 0.43
CA TYR A 61 3.67 -7.64 0.92
C TYR A 61 5.03 -8.34 0.97
N LEU A 62 5.83 -8.26 -0.11
CA LEU A 62 7.19 -8.79 -0.12
C LEU A 62 8.05 -8.12 0.96
N GLY A 63 7.94 -6.79 1.10
CA GLY A 63 8.54 -5.99 2.19
C GLY A 63 8.31 -6.56 3.58
N VAL A 64 7.05 -6.89 3.90
CA VAL A 64 6.66 -7.34 5.24
C VAL A 64 6.89 -8.84 5.46
N PHE A 65 6.65 -9.69 4.45
CA PHE A 65 6.63 -11.15 4.62
C PHE A 65 7.90 -11.84 4.13
N VAL A 66 8.54 -11.35 3.07
CA VAL A 66 9.77 -11.96 2.54
C VAL A 66 11.00 -11.46 3.30
N PHE A 67 11.11 -10.15 3.56
CA PHE A 67 12.27 -9.61 4.27
C PHE A 67 12.25 -9.86 5.78
N LYS A 68 11.08 -10.15 6.38
CA LYS A 68 11.00 -10.53 7.80
C LYS A 68 11.53 -11.94 8.08
N LYS A 69 11.69 -12.79 7.06
CA LYS A 69 12.17 -14.18 7.22
C LYS A 69 13.70 -14.30 7.39
N ARG A 70 14.47 -13.20 7.35
CA ARG A 70 15.95 -13.23 7.40
C ARG A 70 16.56 -12.87 8.77
N ASN A 71 15.87 -13.10 9.89
CA ASN A 71 16.41 -12.80 11.22
C ASN A 71 16.33 -13.95 12.25
N ASN A 72 16.08 -15.20 11.83
CA ASN A 72 16.24 -16.35 12.72
C ASN A 72 17.51 -17.12 12.30
N HIS A 73 18.41 -17.20 13.28
CA HIS A 73 19.74 -17.79 13.33
C HIS A 73 19.90 -19.13 12.59
#